data_AF-A0A379T313-F1
#
_entry.id   AF-A0A379T313-F1
#
_cell.length_a   1.000
_cell.length_b   1.000
_cell.length_c   1.000
_cell.angle_alpha   90.00
_cell.angle_beta   90.00
_cell.angle_gamma   90.00
#
_symmetry.space_group_name_H-M   'P 1'
#
loop_
_entity.id
_entity.type
_entity.pdbx_description
1 polymer ?
#
loop_
_entity_poly.entity_id
_entity_poly.type
_entity_poly.pdbx_seq_one_letter_code
_entity_poly.pdbx_strand_id
1 'polypeptide(L)'
;MPFDFVRRRVSVLVEDVQYGDKSLICKGAVEEMLMASTHLREGDRVVPLTETRRELLLAKTEDYNAQGFRVLLVATRKLDGSAAHRPLSTEDEKELTIEGMLTFLRSAERERRKSHFRAA
;
A
#
# COMPACT_ATOMS: atom_id res chain seq x y z
N MET A 1 -4.99 8.15 -10.70
CA MET A 1 -4.57 7.15 -11.71
C MET A 1 -5.18 5.81 -11.35
N PRO A 2 -5.97 5.21 -12.26
CA PRO A 2 -6.68 3.96 -12.01
C PRO A 2 -5.71 2.79 -11.78
N PHE A 3 -6.28 1.70 -11.27
CA PHE A 3 -5.56 0.44 -11.13
C PHE A 3 -5.06 -0.07 -12.49
N ASP A 4 -3.84 -0.58 -12.49
CA ASP A 4 -3.17 -1.14 -13.66
C ASP A 4 -2.59 -2.51 -13.30
N PHE A 5 -2.79 -3.51 -14.16
CA PHE A 5 -2.38 -4.89 -13.89
C PHE A 5 -0.87 -5.10 -13.93
N VAL A 6 -0.12 -4.27 -14.66
CA VAL A 6 1.34 -4.34 -14.74
C VAL A 6 1.94 -3.71 -13.49
N ARG A 7 1.43 -2.55 -13.08
CA ARG A 7 1.93 -1.81 -11.90
C ARG A 7 1.39 -2.36 -10.59
N ARG A 8 0.21 -2.99 -10.60
CA ARG A 8 -0.53 -3.50 -9.43
C ARG A 8 -0.73 -2.45 -8.33
N ARG A 9 -0.92 -1.19 -8.75
CA ARG A 9 -1.08 0.00 -7.90
C ARG A 9 -2.24 0.86 -8.36
N VAL A 10 -2.81 1.60 -7.43
CA VAL A 10 -3.76 2.69 -7.67
C VAL A 10 -3.31 3.92 -6.89
N SER A 11 -3.41 5.09 -7.51
CA SER A 11 -2.93 6.34 -6.92
C SER A 11 -3.94 7.46 -7.06
N VAL A 12 -4.02 8.32 -6.05
CA VAL A 12 -4.88 9.51 -6.05
C VAL A 12 -4.04 10.74 -5.73
N LEU A 13 -4.42 11.86 -6.33
CA LEU A 13 -3.91 13.18 -5.99
C LEU A 13 -4.84 13.77 -4.94
N VAL A 14 -4.27 14.21 -3.83
CA VAL A 14 -4.98 14.91 -2.76
C VAL A 14 -4.36 16.30 -2.63
N GLU A 15 -5.21 17.29 -2.50
CA GLU A 15 -4.82 18.68 -2.25
C GLU A 15 -5.30 19.06 -0.85
N ASP A 16 -4.38 19.56 -0.04
CA ASP A 16 -4.73 20.22 1.20
C ASP A 16 -5.32 21.59 0.86
N VAL A 17 -6.63 21.75 1.08
CA VAL A 17 -7.35 22.98 0.74
C VAL A 17 -6.92 24.20 1.57
N GLN A 18 -6.26 24.00 2.72
CA GLN A 18 -5.82 25.08 3.59
C GLN A 18 -4.44 25.60 3.19
N TYR A 19 -3.51 24.68 2.86
CA TYR A 19 -2.12 25.04 2.57
C TYR A 19 -1.77 25.00 1.07
N GLY A 20 -2.64 24.40 0.24
CA GLY A 20 -2.40 24.18 -1.19
C GLY A 20 -1.43 23.04 -1.51
N ASP A 21 -0.93 22.34 -0.48
CA ASP A 21 0.02 21.24 -0.63
C ASP A 21 -0.63 20.06 -1.35
N LYS A 22 0.03 19.55 -2.39
CA LYS A 22 -0.44 18.39 -3.14
C LYS A 22 0.37 17.15 -2.81
N SER A 23 -0.33 16.07 -2.54
CA SER A 23 0.26 14.79 -2.22
C SER A 23 -0.35 13.68 -3.06
N LEU A 24 0.51 12.79 -3.56
CA LEU A 24 0.12 11.52 -4.12
C LEU A 24 -0.03 10.51 -2.98
N ILE A 25 -1.17 9.82 -2.93
CA ILE A 25 -1.37 8.65 -2.10
C ILE A 25 -1.45 7.44 -3.02
N CYS A 26 -0.54 6.49 -2.84
CA CYS A 26 -0.47 5.25 -3.61
C CYS A 26 -0.75 4.05 -2.71
N LYS A 27 -1.53 3.10 -3.20
CA LYS A 27 -1.67 1.78 -2.59
C LYS A 27 -1.52 0.68 -3.62
N GLY A 28 -0.95 -0.45 -3.21
CA GLY A 28 -0.73 -1.57 -4.11
C GLY A 28 -0.20 -2.82 -3.44
N ALA A 29 0.11 -3.80 -4.29
CA ALA A 29 0.75 -5.03 -3.86
C ALA A 29 2.16 -4.76 -3.31
N VAL A 30 2.58 -5.61 -2.36
CA VAL A 30 3.76 -5.35 -1.52
C VAL A 30 5.03 -5.23 -2.34
N GLU A 31 5.31 -6.19 -3.23
CA GLU A 31 6.52 -6.19 -4.06
C GLU A 31 6.59 -4.95 -4.97
N GLU A 32 5.51 -4.64 -5.69
CA GLU A 32 5.48 -3.50 -6.61
C GLU A 32 5.56 -2.16 -5.89
N MET A 33 5.05 -2.07 -4.66
CA MET A 33 5.17 -0.87 -3.83
C MET A 33 6.58 -0.73 -3.27
N LEU A 34 7.22 -1.82 -2.84
CA LEU A 34 8.61 -1.79 -2.39
C LEU A 34 9.53 -1.33 -3.53
N MET A 35 9.37 -1.86 -4.75
CA MET A 35 10.16 -1.42 -5.91
C MET A 35 9.99 0.08 -6.23
N ALA A 36 8.79 0.62 -6.00
CA ALA A 36 8.45 2.02 -6.25
C ALA A 36 8.89 2.97 -5.11
N SER A 37 9.28 2.44 -3.96
CA SER A 37 9.54 3.23 -2.74
C SER A 37 11.03 3.35 -2.45
N THR A 38 11.42 4.52 -1.95
CA THR A 38 12.80 4.81 -1.51
C THR A 38 12.90 5.06 -0.01
N HIS A 39 11.77 5.32 0.65
CA HIS A 39 11.72 5.67 2.07
C HIS A 39 10.61 4.92 2.81
N LEU A 40 10.74 4.90 4.14
CA LEU A 40 9.78 4.36 5.09
C LEU A 40 9.54 5.38 6.20
N ARG A 41 8.27 5.52 6.61
CA ARG A 41 7.89 6.25 7.81
C ARG A 41 8.08 5.39 9.05
N GLU A 42 8.88 5.87 9.99
CA GLU A 42 9.07 5.28 11.32
C GLU A 42 8.70 6.32 12.38
N GLY A 43 7.45 6.28 12.85
CA GLY A 43 6.88 7.33 13.71
C GLY A 43 6.87 8.66 12.98
N ASP A 44 7.50 9.68 13.56
CA ASP A 44 7.57 11.02 12.96
C ASP A 44 8.71 11.17 11.93
N ARG A 45 9.53 10.13 11.73
CA ARG A 45 10.74 10.21 10.88
C ARG A 45 10.54 9.52 9.54
N VAL A 46 11.14 10.09 8.51
CA VAL A 46 11.33 9.44 7.21
C VAL A 46 12.75 8.89 7.18
N VAL A 47 12.88 7.58 6.95
CA VAL A 47 14.17 6.91 6.87
C VAL A 47 14.32 6.22 5.51
N PRO A 48 15.56 6.02 5.02
CA PRO A 48 15.79 5.27 3.79
C PRO A 48 15.27 3.83 3.89
N LEU A 49 14.61 3.37 2.82
CA LEU A 49 14.16 1.98 2.68
C LEU A 49 15.33 1.09 2.26
N THR A 50 16.17 0.76 3.24
CA THR A 50 17.31 -0.16 3.11
C THR A 50 16.86 -1.59 2.83
N GLU A 51 17.76 -2.44 2.32
CA GLU A 51 17.44 -3.84 2.03
C GLU A 51 16.91 -4.59 3.25
N THR A 52 17.57 -4.42 4.41
CA THR A 52 17.10 -4.99 5.68
C THR A 52 15.66 -4.58 6.01
N ARG A 53 15.27 -3.33 5.73
CA ARG A 53 13.89 -2.88 5.96
C ARG A 53 12.90 -3.48 4.95
N ARG A 54 13.33 -3.70 3.70
CA ARG A 54 12.53 -4.38 2.68
C ARG A 54 12.25 -5.82 3.11
N GLU A 55 13.28 -6.54 3.55
CA GLU A 55 13.17 -7.91 4.06
C GLU A 55 12.23 -7.99 5.26
N LEU A 56 12.32 -7.06 6.21
CA LEU A 56 11.41 -7.01 7.37
C LEU A 56 9.94 -6.79 6.97
N LEU A 57 9.67 -5.92 5.98
CA LEU A 57 8.32 -5.68 5.48
C LEU A 57 7.76 -6.90 4.72
N LEU A 58 8.61 -7.60 3.97
CA LEU A 58 8.25 -8.86 3.29
C LEU A 58 7.93 -9.96 4.29
N ALA A 59 8.81 -10.21 5.28
CA ALA A 59 8.59 -11.21 6.31
C ALA A 59 7.28 -10.96 7.11
N LYS A 60 7.02 -9.69 7.45
CA LYS A 60 5.76 -9.32 8.12
C LYS A 60 4.53 -9.52 7.22
N THR A 61 4.67 -9.29 5.92
CA THR A 61 3.63 -9.57 4.94
C THR A 61 3.33 -11.08 4.86
N GLU A 62 4.36 -11.92 4.85
CA GLU A 62 4.23 -13.37 4.84
C GLU A 62 3.50 -13.89 6.09
N ASP A 63 3.82 -13.36 7.27
CA ASP A 63 3.12 -13.69 8.52
C ASP A 63 1.63 -13.35 8.44
N TYR A 64 1.28 -12.15 7.99
CA TYR A 64 -0.12 -11.78 7.79
C TYR A 64 -0.83 -12.64 6.74
N ASN A 65 -0.15 -12.98 5.65
CA ASN A 65 -0.70 -13.86 4.62
C ASN A 65 -0.96 -15.27 5.17
N ALA A 66 -0.06 -15.81 6.01
CA ALA A 66 -0.23 -17.11 6.68
C ALA A 66 -1.44 -17.11 7.63
N GLN A 67 -1.76 -15.95 8.22
CA GLN A 67 -2.96 -15.75 9.04
C GLN A 67 -4.25 -15.52 8.21
N GLY A 68 -4.16 -15.56 6.87
CA GLY A 68 -5.31 -15.42 5.97
C GLY A 68 -5.68 -13.97 5.64
N PHE A 69 -4.84 -13.00 6.00
CA PHE A 69 -5.01 -11.62 5.57
C PHE A 69 -4.49 -11.42 4.15
N ARG A 70 -5.12 -10.50 3.43
CA ARG A 70 -4.56 -9.87 2.24
C ARG A 70 -3.88 -8.58 2.67
N VAL A 71 -2.62 -8.40 2.31
CA VAL A 71 -1.82 -7.21 2.63
C VAL A 71 -1.68 -6.30 1.41
N LEU A 72 -1.79 -4.99 1.62
CA LEU A 72 -1.39 -3.94 0.68
C LEU A 72 -0.46 -2.96 1.40
N LEU A 73 0.46 -2.34 0.67
CA LEU A 73 1.18 -1.18 1.20
C LEU A 73 0.47 0.11 0.83
N VAL A 74 0.61 1.12 1.68
CA VAL A 74 0.23 2.51 1.43
C VAL A 74 1.49 3.35 1.51
N ALA A 75 1.66 4.23 0.52
CA ALA A 75 2.79 5.14 0.46
C ALA A 75 2.32 6.52 0.00
N THR A 76 3.10 7.55 0.36
CA THR A 76 2.85 8.92 -0.04
C THR A 76 4.05 9.54 -0.75
N ARG A 77 3.79 10.60 -1.53
CA ARG A 77 4.80 11.48 -2.08
C ARG A 77 4.24 12.89 -2.18
N LYS A 78 4.98 13.88 -1.68
CA LYS A 78 4.67 15.30 -1.92
C LYS A 78 4.99 15.63 -3.38
N LEU A 79 4.10 16.35 -4.04
CA LEU A 79 4.30 16.81 -5.41
C LEU A 79 4.53 18.31 -5.39
N ASP A 80 5.70 18.72 -5.88
CA ASP A 80 6.11 20.12 -5.90
C ASP A 80 6.24 20.63 -7.35
N GLY A 81 6.18 21.95 -7.52
CA GLY A 81 6.40 22.62 -8.80
C GLY A 81 5.44 22.15 -9.91
N SER A 82 5.98 21.84 -11.09
CA SER A 82 5.16 21.48 -12.25
C SER A 82 4.38 20.16 -12.09
N ALA A 83 4.86 19.23 -11.24
CA ALA A 83 4.16 17.97 -10.97
C ALA A 83 2.83 18.19 -10.23
N ALA A 84 2.73 19.25 -9.43
CA ALA A 84 1.53 19.62 -8.68
C ALA A 84 0.38 20.10 -9.58
N HIS A 85 0.66 20.57 -10.79
CA HIS A 85 -0.31 21.24 -11.66
C HIS A 85 -0.67 20.45 -12.93
N ARG A 86 -0.17 19.21 -13.06
CA ARG A 86 -0.47 18.33 -14.20
C ARG A 86 -1.23 17.07 -13.76
N PRO A 87 -1.90 16.37 -14.70
CA PRO A 87 -2.42 15.04 -14.43
C PRO A 87 -1.32 14.09 -13.95
N LEU A 88 -1.68 13.20 -13.02
CA LEU A 88 -0.77 12.16 -12.52
C LEU A 88 -0.27 11.28 -13.66
N SER A 89 1.02 10.96 -13.63
CA SER A 89 1.69 10.04 -14.53
C SER A 89 2.35 8.90 -13.74
N THR A 90 2.92 7.94 -14.46
CA THR A 90 3.69 6.84 -13.86
C THR A 90 4.97 7.31 -13.17
N GLU A 91 5.53 8.46 -13.56
CA GLU A 91 6.73 9.02 -12.93
C GLU A 91 6.45 9.54 -11.51
N ASP A 92 5.20 9.92 -11.23
CA ASP A 92 4.79 10.39 -9.90
C ASP A 92 4.73 9.24 -8.89
N GLU A 93 4.62 7.98 -9.35
CA GLU A 93 4.63 6.77 -8.52
C GLU A 93 6.03 6.22 -8.20
N LYS A 94 7.09 7.00 -8.41
CA LYS A 94 8.45 6.64 -7.99
C LYS A 94 8.84 7.37 -6.71
N GLU A 95 9.89 6.89 -6.05
CA GLU A 95 10.47 7.52 -4.85
C GLU A 95 9.46 7.72 -3.71
N LEU A 96 8.55 6.76 -3.57
CA LEU A 96 7.49 6.83 -2.57
C LEU A 96 8.05 6.64 -1.15
N THR A 97 7.35 7.22 -0.17
CA THR A 97 7.55 6.95 1.25
C THR A 97 6.46 6.01 1.74
N ILE A 98 6.82 4.78 2.12
CA ILE A 98 5.87 3.82 2.69
C ILE A 98 5.40 4.36 4.04
N GLU A 99 4.09 4.50 4.20
CA GLU A 99 3.46 4.94 5.45
C GLU A 99 2.99 3.75 6.30
N GLY A 100 2.68 2.62 5.66
CA GLY A 100 2.29 1.41 6.39
C GLY A 100 1.64 0.33 5.55
N MET A 101 1.02 -0.63 6.24
CA MET A 101 0.31 -1.77 5.66
C MET A 101 -1.19 -1.67 5.92
N LEU A 102 -1.99 -2.08 4.95
CA LEU A 102 -3.41 -2.37 5.11
C LEU A 102 -3.63 -3.88 5.01
N THR A 103 -4.22 -4.46 6.05
CA THR A 103 -4.52 -5.90 6.13
C THR A 103 -6.03 -6.12 6.12
N PHE A 104 -6.51 -6.96 5.21
CA PHE A 104 -7.93 -7.29 5.06
C PHE A 104 -8.12 -8.79 5.23
N LEU A 105 -9.01 -9.22 6.11
CA LEU A 105 -9.34 -10.63 6.22
C LEU A 105 -10.04 -11.06 4.92
N ARG A 106 -9.55 -12.11 4.25
CA ARG A 106 -10.34 -12.74 3.20
C ARG A 106 -11.47 -13.48 3.90
N SER A 107 -12.71 -13.00 3.80
CA SER A 107 -13.83 -13.81 4.24
C SER A 107 -13.79 -15.09 3.42
N ALA A 108 -13.49 -16.23 4.06
CA ALA A 108 -13.95 -17.48 3.51
C ALA A 108 -15.46 -17.30 3.38
N GLU A 109 -16.00 -17.42 2.18
CA GLU A 109 -17.41 -17.67 2.03
C GLU A 109 -17.66 -18.94 2.81
N ARG A 110 -18.12 -18.78 4.07
CA ARG A 110 -18.39 -19.89 4.95
C ARG A 110 -19.65 -20.50 4.39
N GLU A 111 -19.41 -21.44 3.49
CA GLU A 111 -20.34 -22.36 2.94
C GLU A 111 -21.37 -22.74 3.99
N ARG A 112 -22.64 -22.60 3.59
CA ARG A 112 -23.82 -23.04 4.31
C ARG A 112 -23.62 -24.46 4.84
N ARG A 113 -23.14 -24.62 6.07
CA ARG A 113 -23.33 -25.88 6.79
C ARG A 113 -24.60 -25.78 7.62
N LYS A 114 -25.73 -25.70 6.91
CA LYS A 114 -26.98 -26.25 7.41
C LYS A 114 -26.80 -27.76 7.49
N SER A 115 -27.06 -28.31 8.68
CA SER A 115 -27.56 -29.66 8.91
C SER A 115 -26.68 -30.87 8.56
N HIS A 116 -25.96 -31.42 9.53
CA HIS A 116 -26.33 -32.76 10.02
C HIS A 116 -25.77 -33.02 11.43
N PHE A 117 -26.69 -33.51 12.25
CA PHE A 117 -26.59 -33.94 13.64
C PHE A 117 -25.72 -35.21 13.76
N ARG A 118 -24.93 -35.34 14.83
CA ARG A 118 -24.51 -36.64 15.37
C ARG A 118 -24.50 -36.57 16.89
N ALA A 119 -25.53 -37.15 17.49
CA ALA A 119 -25.57 -37.51 18.89
C ALA A 119 -24.67 -38.74 19.12
N ALA A 120 -24.05 -38.76 20.30
CA ALA A 120 -23.80 -39.98 21.06
C ALA A 120 -24.49 -39.78 22.41
#